data_AF-A0A9E5AJK8-F1
#
_entry.id   AF-A0A9E5AJK8-F1
#
_cell.length_a   1.000
_cell.length_b   1.000
_cell.length_c   1.000
_cell.angle_alpha   90.00
_cell.angle_beta   90.00
_cell.angle_gamma   90.00
#
_symmetry.space_group_name_H-M   'P 1'
#
loop_
_entity.id
_entity.type
_entity.pdbx_description
1 polymer ?
#
loop_
_entity_poly.entity_id
_entity_poly.type
_entity_poly.pdbx_seq_one_letter_code
_entity_poly.pdbx_strand_id
1 'polypeptide(L)'
;MNRSLTHLLRPFHLGFAVAMALSVGVAMTSAEAVAAVPVTASLEGALMSTGGGPAADGQYQVTFAIYSQQSGGNAVWTESATLSAKGGQFSWQLGTKTPLSAAGLDLATAWFGLQIGSDPELPRQPVGSSLYALRAAIAENIACSGCIKVGALDPGVLSAYAKAADLSAYAKASDLGNYAKTTDLGNYAKTSDLNNYVKAASLALVAGSGSFN
;
A
#
# COMPACT_ATOMS: atom_id res chain seq x y z
N MET A 1 28.22 -39.27 65.82
CA MET A 1 29.03 -40.51 65.82
C MET A 1 28.27 -41.61 65.11
N ASN A 2 29.00 -42.46 64.39
CA ASN A 2 28.62 -43.58 63.49
C ASN A 2 28.04 -43.20 62.11
N ARG A 3 28.79 -43.30 60.98
CA ARG A 3 29.40 -44.49 60.29
C ARG A 3 28.32 -45.44 59.75
N SER A 4 28.32 -45.99 58.54
CA SER A 4 29.27 -46.05 57.42
C SER A 4 28.68 -47.03 56.37
N LEU A 5 28.93 -46.77 55.08
CA LEU A 5 29.22 -47.70 53.97
C LEU A 5 28.24 -48.81 53.48
N THR A 6 28.14 -48.88 52.14
CA THR A 6 28.12 -50.06 51.23
C THR A 6 26.92 -51.03 51.27
N HIS A 7 26.43 -51.69 50.21
CA HIS A 7 26.94 -52.09 48.89
C HIS A 7 25.76 -52.76 48.10
N LEU A 8 25.91 -52.95 46.77
CA LEU A 8 25.38 -54.10 45.96
C LEU A 8 23.86 -54.09 45.64
N LEU A 9 23.31 -54.30 44.44
CA LEU A 9 23.71 -54.96 43.18
C LEU A 9 22.84 -54.45 41.99
N ARG A 10 23.37 -54.49 40.76
CA ARG A 10 22.62 -54.44 39.47
C ARG A 10 22.27 -55.90 39.06
N PRO A 11 21.22 -56.15 38.26
CA PRO A 11 21.42 -56.40 36.81
C PRO A 11 20.27 -55.87 35.92
N PHE A 12 20.55 -55.23 34.78
CA PHE A 12 20.56 -55.79 33.41
C PHE A 12 19.20 -56.35 32.93
N HIS A 13 18.51 -55.65 32.01
CA HIS A 13 18.08 -56.22 30.73
C HIS A 13 17.63 -55.15 29.71
N LEU A 14 18.11 -55.39 28.50
CA LEU A 14 17.92 -54.73 27.21
C LEU A 14 16.45 -54.72 26.77
N GLY A 15 15.98 -53.62 26.18
CA GLY A 15 14.68 -53.55 25.53
C GLY A 15 14.53 -52.30 24.67
N PHE A 16 15.00 -52.40 23.43
CA PHE A 16 14.90 -51.38 22.38
C PHE A 16 13.42 -51.17 22.00
N ALA A 17 12.92 -49.93 22.06
CA ALA A 17 11.65 -49.55 21.43
C ALA A 17 11.84 -48.23 20.66
N VAL A 18 11.62 -48.33 19.35
CA VAL A 18 11.78 -47.31 18.33
C VAL A 18 10.70 -46.24 18.49
N ALA A 19 11.11 -44.98 18.65
CA ALA A 19 10.21 -43.82 18.64
C ALA A 19 10.31 -43.12 17.28
N MET A 20 9.25 -43.25 16.48
CA MET A 20 9.07 -42.55 15.21
C MET A 20 8.59 -41.12 15.49
N ALA A 21 9.52 -40.15 15.46
CA ALA A 21 9.21 -38.73 15.65
C ALA A 21 8.73 -38.12 14.33
N LEU A 22 7.47 -37.71 14.29
CA LEU A 22 6.87 -36.96 13.19
C LEU A 22 7.29 -35.49 13.30
N SER A 23 8.33 -35.08 12.56
CA SER A 23 8.78 -33.69 12.50
C SER A 23 7.86 -32.87 11.59
N VAL A 24 6.93 -32.12 12.18
CA VAL A 24 6.18 -31.07 11.47
C VAL A 24 7.13 -29.90 11.22
N GLY A 25 7.52 -29.70 9.96
CA GLY A 25 8.30 -28.56 9.53
C GLY A 25 7.46 -27.29 9.60
N VAL A 26 7.72 -26.45 10.59
CA VAL A 26 7.18 -25.08 10.65
C VAL A 26 7.99 -24.24 9.67
N ALA A 27 7.38 -23.90 8.53
CA ALA A 27 7.90 -22.91 7.62
C ALA A 27 7.80 -21.54 8.29
N MET A 28 8.93 -21.05 8.81
CA MET A 28 9.07 -19.68 9.32
C MET A 28 9.03 -18.74 8.11
N THR A 29 7.85 -18.22 7.77
CA THR A 29 7.74 -17.11 6.82
C THR A 29 8.28 -15.86 7.50
N SER A 30 9.49 -15.44 7.14
CA SER A 30 10.04 -14.16 7.53
C SER A 30 9.17 -13.06 6.94
N ALA A 31 8.41 -12.35 7.78
CA ALA A 31 7.79 -11.10 7.40
C ALA A 31 8.92 -10.07 7.22
N GLU A 32 9.17 -9.66 5.99
CA GLU A 32 10.05 -8.54 5.70
C GLU A 32 9.37 -7.27 6.23
N ALA A 33 9.86 -6.77 7.37
CA ALA A 33 9.45 -5.47 7.88
C ALA A 33 10.05 -4.40 6.96
N VAL A 34 9.24 -3.84 6.06
CA VAL A 34 9.59 -2.61 5.35
C VAL A 34 9.67 -1.50 6.41
N ALA A 35 10.88 -1.09 6.76
CA ALA A 35 11.08 0.03 7.66
C ALA A 35 10.54 1.30 6.97
N ALA A 36 9.41 1.82 7.45
CA ALA A 36 8.89 3.09 6.99
C ALA A 36 9.93 4.19 7.24
N VAL A 37 10.23 5.00 6.22
CA VAL A 37 11.15 6.13 6.33
C VAL A 37 10.61 7.07 7.43
N PRO A 38 11.40 7.38 8.47
CA PRO A 38 10.96 8.28 9.53
C PRO A 38 10.59 9.66 8.97
N VAL A 39 9.31 10.00 9.04
CA VAL A 39 8.78 11.32 8.63
C VAL A 39 9.18 12.32 9.70
N THR A 40 10.29 13.03 9.46
CA THR A 40 10.85 13.99 10.42
C THR A 40 11.15 15.33 9.77
N ALA A 41 11.09 16.41 10.53
CA ALA A 41 11.35 17.76 10.04
C ALA A 41 12.25 18.53 10.99
N SER A 42 13.25 19.23 10.45
CA SER A 42 14.15 20.08 11.23
C SER A 42 13.48 21.40 11.61
N LEU A 43 13.66 21.79 12.86
CA LEU A 43 13.20 23.04 13.45
C LEU A 43 14.38 23.71 14.14
N GLU A 44 14.60 24.99 13.82
CA GLU A 44 15.60 25.82 14.46
C GLU A 44 14.94 27.09 14.97
N GLY A 45 15.48 27.65 16.05
CA GLY A 45 14.96 28.86 16.63
C GLY A 45 15.84 29.44 17.72
N ALA A 46 15.39 30.59 18.24
CA ALA A 46 16.01 31.25 19.37
C ALA A 46 14.97 31.45 20.48
N LEU A 47 15.32 31.00 21.68
CA LEU A 47 14.62 31.30 22.91
C LEU A 47 15.17 32.61 23.47
N MET A 48 14.25 33.49 23.86
CA MET A 48 14.56 34.79 24.45
C MET A 48 14.07 34.81 25.90
N SER A 49 14.84 35.43 26.78
CA SER A 49 14.44 35.64 28.16
C SER A 49 13.41 36.78 28.25
N THR A 50 12.52 36.71 29.24
CA THR A 50 11.53 37.76 29.53
C THR A 50 12.19 39.10 29.92
N GLY A 51 13.40 39.06 30.47
CA GLY A 51 14.21 40.24 30.80
C GLY A 51 14.90 40.89 29.59
N GLY A 52 14.71 40.34 28.39
CA GLY A 52 15.45 40.72 27.19
C GLY A 52 16.75 39.94 27.02
N GLY A 53 17.15 39.74 25.77
CA GLY A 53 18.32 38.96 25.41
C GLY A 53 18.06 37.44 25.30
N PRO A 54 19.09 36.67 24.92
CA PRO A 54 18.96 35.23 24.70
C PRO A 54 18.64 34.49 26.00
N ALA A 55 17.91 33.38 25.91
CA ALA A 55 17.74 32.46 27.02
C ALA A 55 19.10 31.88 27.45
N ALA A 56 19.21 31.55 28.74
CA ALA A 56 20.42 30.98 29.30
C ALA A 56 20.78 29.63 28.63
N ASP A 57 22.06 29.29 28.65
CA ASP A 57 22.50 27.98 28.18
C ASP A 57 21.97 26.90 29.11
N GLY A 58 21.39 25.84 28.56
CA GLY A 58 20.82 24.77 29.36
C GLY A 58 19.83 23.88 28.63
N GLN A 59 19.21 22.97 29.39
CA GLN A 59 18.16 22.10 28.89
C GLN A 59 16.78 22.66 29.23
N TYR A 60 15.88 22.58 28.26
CA TYR A 60 14.51 23.08 28.36
C TYR A 60 13.55 21.95 28.01
N GLN A 61 12.62 21.67 28.94
CA GLN A 61 11.47 20.84 28.64
C GLN A 61 10.54 21.63 27.73
N VAL A 62 10.18 21.06 26.59
CA VAL A 62 9.28 21.70 25.63
C VAL A 62 8.20 20.74 25.16
N THR A 63 7.08 21.32 24.78
CA THR A 63 6.04 20.63 24.04
C THR A 63 5.80 21.37 22.74
N PHE A 64 6.04 20.67 21.64
CA PHE A 64 5.70 21.11 20.30
C PHE A 64 4.28 20.67 19.98
N ALA A 65 3.54 21.52 19.28
CA ALA A 65 2.19 21.19 18.83
C ALA A 65 1.92 21.76 17.43
N ILE A 66 1.13 21.04 16.65
CA ILE A 66 0.58 21.50 15.38
C ILE A 66 -0.94 21.59 15.54
N TYR A 67 -1.52 22.68 15.04
CA TYR A 67 -2.94 22.99 15.10
C TYR A 67 -3.47 23.32 13.72
N SER A 68 -4.78 23.17 13.50
CA SER A 68 -5.48 23.62 12.28
C SER A 68 -5.93 25.08 12.34
N GLN A 69 -5.72 25.77 13.46
CA GLN A 69 -6.17 27.14 13.68
C GLN A 69 -5.21 27.93 14.58
N GLN A 70 -5.19 29.25 14.37
CA GLN A 70 -4.28 30.18 15.06
C GLN A 70 -4.51 30.26 16.56
N SER A 71 -5.76 30.10 17.02
CA SER A 71 -6.13 30.15 18.43
C SER A 71 -7.25 29.17 18.73
N GLY A 72 -7.31 28.68 19.97
CA GLY A 72 -8.25 27.63 20.36
C GLY A 72 -7.98 26.30 19.64
N GLY A 73 -8.97 25.41 19.66
CA GLY A 73 -8.88 24.08 19.06
C GLY A 73 -7.95 23.11 19.79
N ASN A 74 -8.08 21.84 19.41
CA ASN A 74 -7.18 20.79 19.85
C ASN A 74 -5.97 20.71 18.92
N ALA A 75 -4.82 20.32 19.46
CA ALA A 75 -3.66 20.00 18.64
C ALA A 75 -3.95 18.75 17.79
N VAL A 76 -3.57 18.80 16.51
CA VAL A 76 -3.65 17.65 15.60
C VAL A 76 -2.42 16.74 15.76
N TRP A 77 -1.33 17.26 16.31
CA TRP A 77 -0.12 16.53 16.64
C TRP A 77 0.60 17.22 17.79
N THR A 78 1.21 16.42 18.68
CA THR A 78 2.03 16.93 19.79
C THR A 78 3.27 16.07 20.00
N GLU A 79 4.35 16.70 20.43
CA GLU A 79 5.59 16.04 20.80
C GLU A 79 6.23 16.74 22.00
N SER A 80 6.50 15.98 23.05
CA SER A 80 7.26 16.47 24.21
C SER A 80 8.72 16.05 24.09
N ALA A 81 9.60 17.00 24.34
CA ALA A 81 11.04 16.85 24.17
C ALA A 81 11.83 17.64 25.22
N THR A 82 13.11 17.31 25.33
CA THR A 82 14.10 18.08 26.08
C THR A 82 15.11 18.63 25.09
N LEU A 83 15.06 19.93 24.82
CA LEU A 83 16.02 20.58 23.92
C LEU A 83 17.17 21.19 24.70
N SER A 84 18.34 21.28 24.09
CA SER A 84 19.46 22.06 24.63
C SER A 84 19.54 23.38 23.89
N ALA A 85 19.54 24.49 24.62
CA ALA A 85 19.76 25.82 24.07
C ALA A 85 21.15 26.34 24.43
N LYS A 86 21.78 27.04 23.49
CA LYS A 86 23.08 27.70 23.67
C LYS A 86 23.08 29.07 23.00
N GLY A 87 23.40 30.12 23.74
CA GLY A 87 23.22 31.50 23.30
C GLY A 87 21.77 31.77 22.89
N GLY A 88 20.81 31.16 23.58
CA GLY A 88 19.39 31.14 23.23
C GLY A 88 19.02 30.29 22.01
N GLN A 89 19.96 29.82 21.19
CA GLN A 89 19.64 29.08 19.96
C GLN A 89 19.42 27.60 20.25
N PHE A 90 18.50 26.97 19.51
CA PHE A 90 18.26 25.54 19.54
C PHE A 90 18.02 24.97 18.14
N SER A 91 18.28 23.67 18.00
CA SER A 91 17.83 22.85 16.86
C SER A 91 17.14 21.60 17.39
N TRP A 92 16.09 21.16 16.70
CA TRP A 92 15.34 19.96 17.03
C TRP A 92 14.83 19.27 15.76
N GLN A 93 14.72 17.96 15.81
CA GLN A 93 14.12 17.16 14.74
C GLN A 93 12.74 16.67 15.19
N LEU A 94 11.69 17.34 14.71
CA LEU A 94 10.31 16.96 14.96
C LEU A 94 10.02 15.58 14.36
N GLY A 95 9.16 14.81 15.02
CA GLY A 95 8.78 13.47 14.56
C GLY A 95 9.66 12.35 15.12
N THR A 96 10.73 12.70 15.87
CA THR A 96 11.66 11.72 16.44
C THR A 96 11.14 11.04 17.70
N LYS A 97 10.21 11.67 18.43
CA LYS A 97 9.58 11.10 19.63
C LYS A 97 8.13 10.71 19.36
N THR A 98 7.39 11.56 18.67
CA THR A 98 6.04 11.28 18.20
C THR A 98 6.02 11.34 16.67
N PRO A 99 5.96 10.21 15.94
CA PRO A 99 6.00 10.20 14.49
C PRO A 99 5.01 11.19 13.84
N LEU A 100 5.47 11.92 12.83
CA LEU A 100 4.61 12.77 12.00
C LEU A 100 3.96 11.94 10.90
N SER A 101 2.79 12.38 10.45
CA SER A 101 2.10 11.79 9.30
C SER A 101 2.13 12.75 8.12
N ALA A 102 2.81 12.36 7.04
CA ALA A 102 2.87 13.16 5.81
C ALA A 102 1.48 13.36 5.18
N ALA A 103 0.59 12.37 5.29
CA ALA A 103 -0.77 12.41 4.74
C ALA A 103 -1.82 12.94 5.72
N GLY A 104 -1.61 12.77 7.03
CA GLY A 104 -2.58 13.12 8.07
C GLY A 104 -2.57 14.59 8.49
N LEU A 105 -1.60 15.38 8.01
CA LEU A 105 -1.48 16.80 8.33
C LEU A 105 -1.83 17.66 7.11
N ASP A 106 -2.87 18.49 7.26
CA ASP A 106 -3.10 19.61 6.35
C ASP A 106 -2.22 20.78 6.75
N LEU A 107 -1.08 20.91 6.05
CA LEU A 107 -0.10 21.95 6.33
C LEU A 107 -0.49 23.33 5.78
N ALA A 108 -1.45 23.40 4.84
CA ALA A 108 -1.85 24.63 4.15
C ALA A 108 -2.39 25.70 5.12
N THR A 109 -3.04 25.24 6.19
CA THR A 109 -3.69 26.09 7.20
C THR A 109 -3.14 25.86 8.60
N ALA A 110 -2.06 25.08 8.72
CA ALA A 110 -1.55 24.67 10.01
C ALA A 110 -0.78 25.78 10.74
N TRP A 111 -0.80 25.69 12.07
CA TRP A 111 -0.12 26.57 12.99
C TRP A 111 0.74 25.75 13.94
N PHE A 112 1.94 26.23 14.19
CA PHE A 112 2.91 25.66 15.09
C PHE A 112 2.87 26.36 16.45
N GLY A 113 2.78 25.58 17.52
CA GLY A 113 2.86 26.02 18.90
C GLY A 113 4.09 25.46 19.61
N LEU A 114 4.61 26.25 20.54
CA LEU A 114 5.72 25.90 21.40
C LEU A 114 5.38 26.30 22.84
N GLN A 115 5.39 25.33 23.74
CA GLN A 115 5.30 25.56 25.18
C GLN A 115 6.62 25.16 25.84
N ILE A 116 7.10 25.97 26.78
CA ILE A 116 8.34 25.74 27.52
C ILE A 116 7.98 25.47 28.98
N GLY A 117 8.30 24.27 29.48
CA GLY A 117 7.94 23.85 30.83
C GLY A 117 6.45 24.03 31.13
N SER A 118 6.17 24.75 32.22
CA SER A 118 4.82 25.11 32.66
C SER A 118 4.37 26.50 32.23
N ASP A 119 5.18 27.22 31.46
CA ASP A 119 4.85 28.57 31.01
C ASP A 119 3.69 28.52 30.00
N PRO A 120 2.92 29.61 29.85
CA PRO A 120 1.91 29.70 28.80
C PRO A 120 2.51 29.41 27.41
N GLU A 121 1.75 28.71 26.57
CA GLU A 121 2.14 28.47 25.18
C GLU A 121 2.44 29.81 24.47
N LEU A 122 3.56 29.86 23.75
CA LEU A 122 3.95 31.04 22.99
C LEU A 122 2.95 31.29 21.84
N PRO A 123 2.83 32.55 21.36
CA PRO A 123 1.97 32.85 20.22
C PRO A 123 2.28 31.96 19.01
N ARG A 124 1.27 31.21 18.56
CA ARG A 124 1.42 30.26 17.45
C ARG A 124 1.89 30.94 16.18
N GLN A 125 2.77 30.27 15.46
CA GLN A 125 3.31 30.75 14.19
C GLN A 125 2.77 29.89 13.04
N PRO A 126 2.55 30.43 11.84
CA PRO A 126 2.21 29.59 10.69
C PRO A 126 3.36 28.61 10.40
N VAL A 127 3.05 27.38 9.97
CA VAL A 127 4.11 26.42 9.63
C VAL A 127 4.91 26.87 8.41
N GLY A 128 6.23 26.80 8.52
CA GLY A 128 7.17 27.14 7.45
C GLY A 128 7.44 25.99 6.48
N SER A 129 8.20 26.29 5.43
CA SER A 129 8.48 25.37 4.30
C SER A 129 9.17 24.05 4.70
N SER A 130 9.90 23.99 5.82
CA SER A 130 10.56 22.76 6.27
C SER A 130 9.56 21.63 6.54
N LEU A 131 8.41 21.95 7.13
CA LEU A 131 7.35 20.96 7.36
C LEU A 131 6.62 20.56 6.07
N TYR A 132 6.52 21.46 5.09
CA TYR A 132 5.96 21.12 3.78
C TYR A 132 6.79 20.07 3.03
N ALA A 133 8.09 19.98 3.30
CA ALA A 133 8.96 18.94 2.72
C ALA A 133 8.50 17.52 3.07
N LEU A 134 7.78 17.32 4.18
CA LEU A 134 7.19 16.02 4.54
C LEU A 134 6.24 15.48 3.47
N ARG A 135 5.62 16.35 2.67
CA ARG A 135 4.73 15.95 1.57
C ARG A 135 5.49 15.25 0.45
N ALA A 136 6.80 15.41 0.34
CA ALA A 136 7.63 14.68 -0.63
C ALA A 136 7.56 13.16 -0.40
N ALA A 137 7.41 12.71 0.85
CA ALA A 137 7.24 11.30 1.18
C ALA A 137 5.98 10.68 0.56
N ILE A 138 4.95 11.48 0.25
CA ILE A 138 3.74 10.99 -0.44
C ILE A 138 4.09 10.56 -1.88
N ALA A 139 5.09 11.16 -2.51
CA ALA A 139 5.48 10.86 -3.88
C ALA A 139 6.29 9.55 -4.02
N GLU A 140 6.93 9.08 -2.95
CA GLU A 140 7.82 7.90 -3.01
C GLU A 140 7.09 6.59 -3.37
N ASN A 141 5.78 6.51 -3.11
CA ASN A 141 4.96 5.34 -3.43
C ASN A 141 3.72 5.70 -4.25
N ILE A 142 3.82 6.69 -5.14
CA ILE A 142 2.74 7.03 -6.07
C ILE A 142 2.51 5.86 -7.04
N ALA A 143 1.52 5.02 -6.72
CA ALA A 143 0.90 4.09 -7.66
C ALA A 143 -0.18 4.85 -8.45
N CYS A 144 0.26 5.61 -9.45
CA CYS A 144 -0.63 6.45 -10.24
C CYS A 144 -1.00 5.78 -11.57
N SER A 145 -2.14 5.09 -11.61
CA SER A 145 -2.77 4.72 -12.88
C SER A 145 -3.57 5.93 -13.41
N GLY A 146 -3.02 6.64 -14.40
CA GLY A 146 -3.76 7.66 -15.17
C GLY A 146 -3.57 9.13 -14.77
N CYS A 147 -2.85 9.44 -13.71
CA CYS A 147 -2.50 10.83 -13.35
C CYS A 147 -1.27 11.38 -14.11
N ILE A 148 -0.51 10.53 -14.80
CA ILE A 148 0.43 10.97 -15.85
C ILE A 148 -0.30 10.90 -17.19
N LYS A 149 -0.55 12.06 -17.79
CA LYS A 149 -1.12 12.12 -19.15
C LYS A 149 -0.10 11.57 -20.14
N VAL A 150 -0.56 10.83 -21.15
CA VAL A 150 0.33 10.24 -22.19
C VAL A 150 1.23 11.30 -22.85
N GLY A 151 0.76 12.54 -23.00
CA GLY A 151 1.56 13.64 -23.55
C GLY A 151 2.72 14.13 -22.65
N ALA A 152 2.78 13.70 -21.39
CA ALA A 152 3.90 13.98 -20.47
C ALA A 152 4.94 12.85 -20.47
N LEU A 153 4.69 11.75 -21.19
CA LEU A 153 5.64 10.64 -21.35
C LEU A 153 6.55 10.90 -22.54
N ASP A 154 7.80 10.47 -22.45
CA ASP A 154 8.76 10.57 -23.54
C ASP A 154 8.23 9.83 -24.81
N PRO A 155 8.10 10.51 -25.96
CA PRO A 155 7.64 9.90 -27.20
C PRO A 155 8.47 8.69 -27.67
N GLY A 156 9.76 8.64 -27.32
CA GLY A 156 10.67 7.54 -27.61
C GLY A 156 10.41 6.30 -26.75
N VAL A 157 9.86 6.45 -25.55
CA VAL A 157 9.37 5.32 -24.75
C VAL A 157 8.05 4.80 -25.31
N LEU A 158 7.19 5.70 -25.78
CA LEU A 158 5.89 5.37 -26.37
C LEU A 158 5.98 4.76 -27.77
N SER A 159 7.09 4.90 -28.48
CA SER A 159 7.25 4.36 -29.83
C SER A 159 7.40 2.83 -29.87
N ALA A 160 7.76 2.21 -28.75
CA ALA A 160 7.82 0.75 -28.60
C ALA A 160 6.44 0.09 -28.40
N TYR A 161 5.39 0.88 -28.14
CA TYR A 161 4.04 0.40 -27.89
C TYR A 161 3.13 0.71 -29.08
N ALA A 162 2.23 -0.22 -29.40
CA ALA A 162 1.25 -0.04 -30.46
C ALA A 162 0.27 1.11 -30.13
N LYS A 163 0.17 2.09 -31.02
CA LYS A 163 -0.76 3.21 -30.95
C LYS A 163 -2.06 2.84 -31.65
N ALA A 164 -3.15 3.55 -31.34
CA ALA A 164 -4.44 3.37 -32.03
C ALA A 164 -4.34 3.52 -33.56
N ALA A 165 -3.39 4.33 -34.05
CA ALA A 165 -3.09 4.45 -35.47
C ALA A 165 -2.49 3.15 -36.06
N ASP A 166 -1.67 2.41 -35.31
CA ASP A 166 -1.07 1.16 -35.77
C ASP A 166 -2.14 0.06 -35.92
N LEU A 167 -3.21 0.12 -35.13
CA LEU A 167 -4.37 -0.78 -35.25
C LEU A 167 -5.19 -0.52 -36.52
N SER A 168 -5.07 0.66 -37.15
CA SER A 168 -5.82 0.97 -38.37
C SER A 168 -5.39 0.17 -39.60
N ALA A 169 -4.19 -0.43 -39.55
CA ALA A 169 -3.65 -1.31 -40.58
C ALA A 169 -4.16 -2.76 -40.49
N TYR A 170 -4.81 -3.14 -39.39
CA TYR A 170 -5.37 -4.48 -39.19
C TYR A 170 -6.86 -4.52 -39.58
N ALA A 171 -7.30 -5.69 -40.06
CA ALA A 171 -8.67 -5.91 -40.49
C ALA A 171 -9.66 -5.65 -39.34
N LYS A 172 -10.57 -4.69 -39.54
CA LYS A 172 -11.64 -4.31 -38.63
C LYS A 172 -12.81 -5.29 -38.75
N ALA A 173 -13.67 -5.33 -37.74
CA ALA A 173 -14.92 -6.10 -37.82
C ALA A 173 -15.80 -5.70 -39.03
N SER A 174 -15.71 -4.45 -39.49
CA SER A 174 -16.32 -3.99 -40.75
C SER A 174 -15.78 -4.72 -41.98
N ASP A 175 -14.51 -5.10 -41.97
CA ASP A 175 -13.82 -5.72 -43.10
C ASP A 175 -14.23 -7.19 -43.23
N LEU A 176 -14.63 -7.84 -42.13
CA LEU A 176 -15.20 -9.19 -42.10
C LEU A 176 -16.66 -9.24 -42.57
N GLY A 177 -17.38 -8.11 -42.61
CA GLY A 177 -18.79 -8.05 -43.01
C GLY A 177 -19.06 -8.49 -44.46
N ASN A 178 -18.02 -8.51 -45.29
CA ASN A 178 -18.11 -8.97 -46.68
C ASN A 178 -17.89 -10.47 -46.87
N TYR A 179 -17.40 -11.18 -45.85
CA TYR A 179 -17.00 -12.59 -45.96
C TYR A 179 -17.86 -13.56 -45.13
N ALA A 180 -18.75 -13.05 -44.28
CA ALA A 180 -19.60 -13.86 -43.39
C ALA A 180 -21.09 -13.48 -43.48
N LYS A 181 -21.66 -13.37 -44.69
CA LYS A 181 -23.07 -12.98 -44.83
C LYS A 181 -23.98 -14.19 -44.70
N THR A 182 -25.00 -14.07 -43.84
CA THR A 182 -26.11 -15.04 -43.75
C THR A 182 -26.87 -15.19 -45.07
N THR A 183 -26.78 -14.19 -45.96
CA THR A 183 -27.30 -14.26 -47.33
C THR A 183 -26.58 -15.30 -48.19
N ASP A 184 -25.28 -15.52 -47.95
CA ASP A 184 -24.48 -16.48 -48.73
C ASP A 184 -24.82 -17.91 -48.32
N LEU A 185 -25.22 -18.13 -47.05
CA LEU A 185 -25.72 -19.41 -46.54
C LEU A 185 -27.16 -19.73 -46.98
N GLY A 186 -27.97 -18.71 -47.31
CA GLY A 186 -29.37 -18.89 -47.71
C GLY A 186 -29.56 -19.67 -49.02
N ASN A 187 -28.50 -19.81 -49.82
CA ASN A 187 -28.51 -20.59 -51.06
C ASN A 187 -28.22 -22.08 -50.87
N TYR A 188 -27.72 -22.50 -49.70
CA TYR A 188 -27.24 -23.87 -49.47
C TYR A 188 -28.06 -24.69 -48.46
N ALA A 189 -29.07 -24.09 -47.81
CA ALA A 189 -29.97 -24.81 -46.91
C ALA A 189 -31.38 -24.20 -46.93
N LYS A 190 -32.22 -24.61 -47.90
CA LYS A 190 -33.64 -24.24 -47.87
C LYS A 190 -34.44 -25.35 -47.22
N THR A 191 -35.39 -25.00 -46.35
CA THR A 191 -36.39 -25.95 -45.82
C THR A 191 -37.19 -26.61 -46.94
N SER A 192 -37.29 -25.97 -48.11
CA SER A 192 -37.84 -26.56 -49.34
C SER A 192 -37.05 -27.77 -49.85
N ASP A 193 -35.73 -27.80 -49.65
CA ASP A 193 -34.87 -28.90 -50.08
C ASP A 193 -35.11 -30.12 -49.17
N LEU A 194 -35.50 -29.88 -47.91
CA LEU A 194 -35.91 -30.91 -46.94
C LEU A 194 -37.35 -31.41 -47.13
N ASN A 195 -38.24 -30.64 -47.78
CA ASN A 195 -39.63 -31.05 -48.02
C ASN A 195 -39.76 -32.32 -48.87
N ASN A 196 -38.71 -32.67 -49.63
CA ASN A 196 -38.68 -33.90 -50.43
C ASN A 196 -38.22 -35.13 -49.63
N TYR A 197 -37.65 -34.97 -48.43
CA TYR A 197 -36.96 -36.06 -47.73
C TYR A 197 -37.69 -36.65 -46.52
N VAL A 198 -38.84 -36.11 -46.08
CA VAL A 198 -39.64 -36.77 -45.04
C VAL A 198 -41.13 -36.58 -45.29
N LYS A 199 -41.74 -37.45 -46.09
CA LYS A 199 -43.19 -37.61 -46.03
C LYS A 199 -43.51 -38.52 -44.84
N ALA A 200 -44.19 -38.00 -43.84
CA ALA A 200 -44.84 -38.79 -42.79
C ALA A 200 -45.70 -39.93 -43.37
N ALA A 201 -46.20 -39.78 -44.61
CA ALA A 201 -46.88 -40.82 -45.38
C ALA A 201 -45.97 -42.02 -45.74
N SER A 202 -44.68 -41.81 -46.01
CA SER A 202 -43.72 -42.88 -46.25
C SER A 202 -43.40 -43.65 -44.97
N LEU A 203 -43.37 -42.97 -43.82
CA LEU A 203 -43.18 -43.62 -42.51
C LEU A 203 -44.44 -44.40 -42.07
N ALA A 204 -45.63 -43.89 -42.40
CA ALA A 204 -46.90 -44.56 -42.12
C ALA A 204 -47.09 -45.84 -42.96
N LEU A 205 -46.58 -45.88 -44.19
CA LEU A 205 -46.59 -47.09 -45.02
C LEU A 205 -45.68 -48.20 -44.46
N VAL A 206 -44.51 -47.84 -43.92
CA VAL A 206 -43.58 -48.80 -43.28
C VAL A 206 -44.12 -49.30 -41.94
N ALA A 207 -44.74 -48.42 -41.15
CA ALA A 207 -45.32 -48.77 -39.86
C ALA A 207 -46.58 -49.67 -39.96
N GLY A 208 -47.31 -49.61 -41.07
CA GLY A 208 -48.53 -50.40 -41.27
C GLY A 208 -48.37 -51.72 -42.04
N SER A 209 -47.34 -51.86 -42.89
CA SER A 209 -47.22 -53.02 -43.79
C SER A 209 -46.08 -53.99 -43.47
N GLY A 210 -45.13 -53.62 -42.61
CA GLY A 210 -44.06 -54.51 -42.16
C GLY A 210 -43.15 -55.08 -43.26
N SER A 211 -43.27 -54.62 -44.51
CA SER A 211 -42.48 -55.11 -45.64
C SER A 211 -41.76 -53.94 -46.31
N PHE A 212 -40.44 -54.01 -46.32
CA PHE A 212 -39.63 -53.24 -47.25
C PHE A 212 -39.60 -54.03 -48.57
N ASN A 213 -40.07 -53.43 -49.67
CA ASN A 213 -39.64 -53.84 -51.01
C ASN A 213 -38.47 -52.94 -51.41
#